data_AF-A0A7L8S9U8-F1
#
_entry.id   AF-A0A7L8S9U8-F1
#
_cell.length_a   1.000
_cell.length_b   1.000
_cell.length_c   1.000
_cell.angle_alpha   90.00
_cell.angle_beta   90.00
_cell.angle_gamma   90.00
#
_symmetry.space_group_name_H-M   'P 1'
#
loop_
_entity.id
_entity.type
_entity.pdbx_description
1 polymer ?
#
loop_
_entity_poly.entity_id
_entity_poly.type
_entity_poly.pdbx_seq_one_letter_code
_entity_poly.pdbx_strand_id
1 'polypeptide(L)'
;MTFDKAIRINSGDFERIDGGLGIDTLVMDGKSMHIDLSALGMKVQGFEKFDLGAGGNTLALSANDVLAGGVRDMVTADRKVQMLVNGANGDVDLLGGSDGWTQGGNTTVGDVTYSVYTNLAGTAELLVEDKVHVTIM
;
A
#
# COMPACT_ATOMS: atom_id res chain seq x y z
N MET A 1 0.90 22.95 -0.44
CA MET A 1 1.97 21.97 -0.72
C MET A 1 2.20 21.20 0.58
N THR A 2 1.52 20.09 0.77
CA THR A 2 1.91 19.11 1.78
C THR A 2 3.09 18.35 1.21
N PHE A 3 4.23 18.42 1.88
CA PHE A 3 5.39 17.62 1.53
C PHE A 3 5.05 16.16 1.85
N ASP A 4 5.31 15.26 0.91
CA ASP A 4 5.30 13.83 1.16
C ASP A 4 6.36 13.54 2.24
N LYS A 5 5.91 13.06 3.39
CA LYS A 5 6.79 12.75 4.52
C LYS A 5 7.00 11.25 4.58
N ALA A 6 8.27 10.86 4.64
CA ALA A 6 8.66 9.46 4.71
C ALA A 6 9.09 9.09 6.14
N ILE A 7 8.47 8.06 6.71
CA ILE A 7 8.90 7.40 7.94
C ILE A 7 9.54 6.06 7.55
N ARG A 8 10.71 5.76 8.11
CA ARG A 8 11.48 4.55 7.80
C ARG A 8 11.47 3.58 8.98
N ILE A 9 11.22 2.30 8.71
CA ILE A 9 11.30 1.21 9.68
C ILE A 9 12.30 0.15 9.19
N ASN A 10 12.99 -0.48 10.14
CA ASN A 10 13.96 -1.55 9.88
C ASN A 10 13.53 -2.92 10.44
N SER A 11 12.43 -2.97 11.20
CA SER A 11 11.76 -4.18 11.66
C SER A 11 10.28 -3.89 11.95
N GLY A 12 9.50 -4.93 12.20
CA GLY A 12 8.11 -4.83 12.69
C GLY A 12 8.00 -4.58 14.20
N ASP A 13 9.14 -4.36 14.90
CA ASP A 13 9.19 -4.20 16.35
C ASP A 13 8.97 -2.74 16.74
N PHE A 14 7.76 -2.24 16.52
CA PHE A 14 7.33 -0.92 16.95
C PHE A 14 6.06 -1.01 17.81
N GLU A 15 5.91 -0.07 18.74
CA GLU A 15 4.69 0.05 19.54
C GLU A 15 3.56 0.67 18.72
N ARG A 16 3.87 1.77 18.01
CA ARG A 16 2.99 2.48 17.07
C ARG A 16 3.81 3.35 16.11
N ILE A 17 3.36 3.45 14.88
CA ILE A 17 3.84 4.40 13.87
C ILE A 17 2.65 5.13 13.23
N ASP A 18 2.81 6.43 13.02
CA ASP A 18 1.76 7.32 12.52
C ASP A 18 2.35 8.39 11.59
N GLY A 19 1.90 8.43 10.34
CA GLY A 19 2.35 9.44 9.38
C GLY A 19 1.78 10.83 9.69
N GLY A 20 0.55 10.88 10.21
CA GLY A 20 -0.14 12.09 10.61
C GLY A 20 -1.08 12.63 9.54
N LEU A 21 -0.95 13.93 9.25
CA LEU A 21 -1.76 14.61 8.23
C LEU A 21 -0.95 14.78 6.96
N GLY A 22 -1.57 14.48 5.82
CA GLY A 22 -0.98 14.69 4.52
C GLY A 22 -1.09 13.44 3.69
N ILE A 23 -0.11 13.27 2.79
CA ILE A 23 0.14 12.02 2.09
C ILE A 23 1.49 11.57 2.62
N ASP A 24 1.50 10.48 3.39
CA ASP A 24 2.67 10.00 4.09
C ASP A 24 3.11 8.64 3.53
N THR A 25 4.42 8.43 3.51
CA THR A 25 5.05 7.20 3.03
C THR A 25 5.66 6.43 4.19
N LEU A 26 5.29 5.16 4.36
CA LEU A 26 6.02 4.22 5.19
C LEU A 26 7.04 3.46 4.34
N VAL A 27 8.32 3.60 4.66
CA VAL A 27 9.43 2.95 3.95
C VAL A 27 9.96 1.77 4.79
N MET A 28 10.03 0.61 4.15
CA MET A 28 10.47 -0.65 4.72
C MET A 28 11.95 -0.89 4.35
N ASP A 29 12.88 -0.34 5.13
CA ASP A 29 14.33 -0.42 4.87
C ASP A 29 14.98 -1.70 5.43
N GLY A 30 14.23 -2.49 6.20
CA GLY A 30 14.66 -3.80 6.70
C GLY A 30 14.75 -4.87 5.62
N LYS A 31 15.02 -6.11 6.04
CA LYS A 31 15.09 -7.29 5.15
C LYS A 31 14.07 -8.33 5.55
N SER A 32 13.39 -8.91 4.57
CA SER A 32 12.38 -9.96 4.78
C SER A 32 11.36 -9.62 5.87
N MET A 33 11.04 -8.33 6.02
CA MET A 33 10.00 -7.90 6.94
C MET A 33 8.64 -8.30 6.39
N HIS A 34 7.73 -8.63 7.28
CA HIS A 34 6.34 -8.91 6.94
C HIS A 34 5.45 -7.97 7.77
N ILE A 35 4.88 -6.96 7.12
CA ILE A 35 3.97 -6.01 7.75
C ILE A 35 2.55 -6.34 7.29
N ASP A 36 1.72 -6.79 8.22
CA ASP A 36 0.32 -7.09 7.98
C ASP A 36 -0.54 -5.97 8.60
N LEU A 37 -1.11 -5.12 7.75
CA LEU A 37 -1.94 -4.00 8.18
C LEU A 37 -3.22 -4.47 8.87
N SER A 38 -3.82 -5.55 8.38
CA SER A 38 -5.03 -6.14 8.97
C SER A 38 -4.74 -6.66 10.39
N ALA A 39 -3.58 -7.26 10.63
CA ALA A 39 -3.19 -7.74 11.94
C ALA A 39 -2.71 -6.63 12.90
N LEU A 40 -2.06 -5.60 12.38
CA LEU A 40 -1.51 -4.50 13.18
C LEU A 40 -2.55 -3.45 13.57
N GLY A 41 -3.59 -3.26 12.74
CA GLY A 41 -4.67 -2.31 12.98
C GLY A 41 -4.13 -0.92 13.33
N MET A 42 -4.56 -0.37 14.48
CA MET A 42 -4.18 0.99 14.91
C MET A 42 -2.69 1.18 15.24
N LYS A 43 -1.86 0.14 15.20
CA LYS A 43 -0.41 0.31 15.36
C LYS A 43 0.25 0.98 14.16
N VAL A 44 -0.37 0.92 12.98
CA VAL A 44 0.12 1.56 11.75
C VAL A 44 -1.02 2.40 11.18
N GLN A 45 -0.87 3.74 11.18
CA GLN A 45 -1.93 4.65 10.73
C GLN A 45 -1.38 5.85 9.97
N GLY A 46 -2.24 6.49 9.17
CA GLY A 46 -1.91 7.73 8.47
C GLY A 46 -0.80 7.55 7.44
N PHE A 47 -0.84 6.45 6.67
CA PHE A 47 0.08 6.21 5.56
C PHE A 47 -0.72 5.76 4.34
N GLU A 48 -0.62 6.54 3.27
CA GLU A 48 -1.31 6.28 2.00
C GLU A 48 -0.35 5.64 0.99
N LYS A 49 0.95 5.66 1.29
CA LYS A 49 2.01 5.06 0.48
C LYS A 49 2.87 4.11 1.30
N PHE A 50 3.23 2.99 0.69
CA PHE A 50 4.15 2.02 1.26
C PHE A 50 5.28 1.75 0.27
N ASP A 51 6.52 1.93 0.68
CA ASP A 51 7.70 1.58 -0.12
C ASP A 51 8.35 0.34 0.49
N LEU A 52 8.31 -0.78 -0.23
CA LEU A 52 8.86 -2.07 0.22
C LEU A 52 10.40 -2.08 0.19
N GLY A 53 11.04 -1.04 -0.34
CA GLY A 53 12.49 -0.93 -0.45
C GLY A 53 13.08 -1.99 -1.38
N ALA A 54 14.25 -2.51 -1.01
CA ALA A 54 14.97 -3.55 -1.77
C ALA A 54 15.24 -4.83 -0.94
N GLY A 55 14.63 -4.93 0.24
CA GLY A 55 14.91 -5.97 1.22
C GLY A 55 14.15 -7.28 1.02
N GLY A 56 13.35 -7.42 -0.04
CA GLY A 56 12.41 -8.53 -0.21
C GLY A 56 11.36 -8.54 0.91
N ASN A 57 10.78 -7.37 1.16
CA ASN A 57 9.78 -7.19 2.21
C ASN A 57 8.37 -7.47 1.68
N THR A 58 7.47 -7.82 2.58
CA THR A 58 6.07 -8.15 2.28
C THR A 58 5.13 -7.21 3.00
N LEU A 59 4.13 -6.71 2.27
CA LEU A 59 3.00 -5.97 2.81
C LEU A 59 1.72 -6.79 2.61
N ALA A 60 1.05 -7.16 3.70
CA ALA A 60 -0.27 -7.78 3.67
C ALA A 60 -1.35 -6.78 4.03
N LEU A 61 -2.43 -6.71 3.25
CA LEU A 61 -3.54 -5.79 3.47
C LEU A 61 -4.85 -6.26 2.83
N SER A 62 -5.96 -5.81 3.41
CA SER A 62 -7.32 -6.01 2.90
C SER A 62 -7.88 -4.75 2.26
N ALA A 63 -9.02 -4.87 1.57
CA ALA A 63 -9.73 -3.72 1.02
C ALA A 63 -10.19 -2.73 2.12
N ASN A 64 -10.46 -3.23 3.34
CA ASN A 64 -10.83 -2.39 4.46
C ASN A 64 -9.66 -1.52 4.93
N ASP A 65 -8.43 -2.03 4.86
CA ASP A 65 -7.23 -1.27 5.22
C ASP A 65 -7.02 -0.12 4.22
N VAL A 66 -7.23 -0.37 2.93
CA VAL A 66 -7.21 0.70 1.90
C VAL A 66 -8.32 1.73 2.15
N LEU A 67 -9.54 1.30 2.48
CA LEU A 67 -10.63 2.23 2.80
C LEU A 67 -10.37 3.06 4.06
N ALA A 68 -9.67 2.49 5.04
CA ALA A 68 -9.37 3.14 6.31
C ALA A 68 -8.17 4.08 6.26
N GLY A 69 -7.16 3.76 5.44
CA GLY A 69 -5.88 4.48 5.39
C GLY A 69 -5.55 5.13 4.03
N GLY A 70 -6.35 4.93 3.00
CA GLY A 70 -6.12 5.53 1.68
C GLY A 70 -6.80 6.89 1.51
N VAL A 71 -6.57 7.51 0.35
CA VAL A 71 -7.14 8.81 -0.02
C VAL A 71 -7.96 8.70 -1.29
N ARG A 72 -9.14 9.32 -1.30
CA ARG A 72 -10.01 9.36 -2.49
C ARG A 72 -9.33 10.18 -3.60
N ASP A 73 -9.33 9.63 -4.82
CA ASP A 73 -8.80 10.29 -6.01
C ASP A 73 -7.32 10.71 -5.87
N MET A 74 -6.51 9.94 -5.11
CA MET A 74 -5.11 10.28 -4.85
C MET A 74 -4.25 10.28 -6.12
N VAL A 75 -4.49 9.33 -7.02
CA VAL A 75 -3.74 9.12 -8.26
C VAL A 75 -4.65 9.27 -9.48
N THR A 76 -5.76 8.53 -9.51
CA THR A 76 -6.73 8.58 -10.60
C THR A 76 -8.05 9.13 -10.07
N ALA A 77 -8.59 10.16 -10.72
CA ALA A 77 -9.86 10.78 -10.32
C ALA A 77 -11.08 9.96 -10.79
N ASP A 78 -11.30 8.80 -10.17
CA ASP A 78 -12.36 7.83 -10.51
C ASP A 78 -13.34 7.53 -9.36
N ARG A 79 -13.26 8.34 -8.30
CA ARG A 79 -14.07 8.36 -7.08
C ARG A 79 -13.80 7.21 -6.11
N LYS A 80 -12.70 6.46 -6.26
CA LYS A 80 -12.31 5.39 -5.34
C LYS A 80 -11.28 5.86 -4.33
N VAL A 81 -11.21 5.18 -3.18
CA VAL A 81 -10.14 5.37 -2.19
C VAL A 81 -8.91 4.61 -2.68
N GLN A 82 -7.77 5.29 -2.74
CA GLN A 82 -6.56 4.78 -3.34
C GLN A 82 -5.41 4.75 -2.33
N MET A 83 -4.60 3.69 -2.43
CA MET A 83 -3.33 3.52 -1.74
C MET A 83 -2.29 3.08 -2.77
N LEU A 84 -1.03 3.43 -2.54
CA LEU A 84 0.05 3.17 -3.50
C LEU A 84 1.21 2.40 -2.85
N VAL A 85 1.72 1.40 -3.57
CA VAL A 85 2.85 0.58 -3.15
C VAL A 85 3.99 0.71 -4.15
N ASN A 86 5.15 1.12 -3.65
CA ASN A 86 6.42 1.13 -4.36
C ASN A 86 7.30 -0.04 -3.91
N GLY A 87 8.30 -0.36 -4.72
CA GLY A 87 9.35 -1.28 -4.30
C GLY A 87 10.32 -1.59 -5.42
N ALA A 88 11.61 -1.73 -5.09
CA ALA A 88 12.59 -2.26 -6.02
C ALA A 88 12.44 -3.80 -6.17
N ASN A 89 11.93 -4.45 -5.12
CA ASN A 89 11.47 -5.83 -5.05
C ASN A 89 10.49 -5.97 -3.88
N GLY A 90 9.92 -7.15 -3.70
CA GLY A 90 9.03 -7.48 -2.59
C GLY A 90 7.70 -8.05 -3.05
N ASP A 91 6.84 -8.26 -2.06
CA ASP A 91 5.57 -8.94 -2.23
C ASP A 91 4.43 -8.14 -1.59
N VAL A 92 3.27 -8.18 -2.22
CA VAL A 92 2.01 -7.71 -1.65
C VAL A 92 1.04 -8.88 -1.57
N ASP A 93 0.56 -9.14 -0.36
CA ASP A 93 -0.47 -10.13 -0.11
C ASP A 93 -1.83 -9.43 0.05
N LEU A 94 -2.64 -9.50 -1.00
CA LEU A 94 -4.00 -8.96 -1.02
C LEU A 94 -4.96 -9.94 -0.35
N LEU A 95 -5.33 -9.61 0.89
CA LEU A 95 -6.24 -10.41 1.71
C LEU A 95 -7.69 -10.27 1.23
N GLY A 96 -8.44 -11.38 1.26
CA GLY A 96 -9.87 -11.43 0.93
C GLY A 96 -10.23 -12.38 -0.21
N GLY A 97 -9.27 -13.10 -0.76
CA GLY A 97 -9.44 -14.10 -1.81
C GLY A 97 -9.65 -13.50 -3.19
N SER A 98 -9.85 -14.38 -4.16
CA SER A 98 -10.31 -14.00 -5.52
C SER A 98 -11.65 -13.28 -5.52
N ASP A 99 -12.41 -13.42 -4.43
CA ASP A 99 -13.67 -12.72 -4.21
C ASP A 99 -13.47 -11.33 -3.54
N GLY A 100 -12.24 -10.96 -3.22
CA GLY A 100 -11.88 -9.67 -2.63
C GLY A 100 -11.40 -8.65 -3.66
N TRP A 101 -10.65 -9.11 -4.66
CA TRP A 101 -9.87 -8.25 -5.56
C TRP A 101 -9.89 -8.69 -7.01
N THR A 102 -9.79 -7.72 -7.91
CA THR A 102 -9.57 -7.94 -9.33
C THR A 102 -8.42 -7.07 -9.81
N GLN A 103 -7.53 -7.65 -10.62
CA GLN A 103 -6.52 -6.86 -11.32
C GLN A 103 -7.17 -6.16 -12.53
N GLY A 104 -7.07 -4.84 -12.55
CA GLY A 104 -7.51 -3.98 -13.64
C GLY A 104 -6.38 -3.66 -14.62
N GLY A 105 -6.50 -2.49 -15.26
CA GLY A 105 -5.45 -1.96 -16.12
C GLY A 105 -4.27 -1.39 -15.32
N ASN A 106 -3.32 -0.81 -16.05
CA ASN A 106 -2.22 -0.07 -15.46
C ASN A 106 -2.49 1.43 -15.46
N THR A 107 -1.85 2.16 -14.57
CA THR A 107 -1.75 3.62 -14.56
C THR A 107 -0.31 4.06 -14.37
N THR A 108 0.00 5.32 -14.67
CA THR A 108 1.36 5.86 -14.59
C THR A 108 1.37 7.10 -13.70
N VAL A 109 2.28 7.13 -12.72
CA VAL A 109 2.54 8.31 -11.88
C VAL A 109 3.98 8.74 -12.11
N GLY A 110 4.16 9.90 -12.73
CA GLY A 110 5.47 10.32 -13.23
C GLY A 110 5.97 9.35 -14.30
N ASP A 111 7.12 8.72 -14.06
CA ASP A 111 7.72 7.72 -14.96
C ASP A 111 7.52 6.27 -14.48
N VAL A 112 6.75 6.06 -13.40
CA VAL A 112 6.54 4.74 -12.79
C VAL A 112 5.18 4.19 -13.19
N THR A 113 5.15 2.93 -13.64
CA THR A 113 3.91 2.22 -14.00
C THR A 113 3.45 1.35 -12.85
N TYR A 114 2.15 1.40 -12.58
CA TYR A 114 1.49 0.66 -11.52
C TYR A 114 0.39 -0.22 -12.11
N SER A 115 0.31 -1.47 -11.67
CA SER A 115 -0.89 -2.29 -11.83
C SER A 115 -1.93 -1.88 -10.80
N VAL A 116 -3.18 -1.74 -11.23
CA VAL A 116 -4.28 -1.33 -10.37
C VAL A 116 -5.08 -2.56 -9.95
N TYR A 117 -5.20 -2.78 -8.65
CA TYR A 117 -6.06 -3.82 -8.07
C TYR A 117 -7.27 -3.14 -7.46
N THR A 118 -8.47 -3.48 -7.91
CA THR A 118 -9.72 -2.89 -7.42
C THR A 118 -10.49 -3.93 -6.62
N ASN A 119 -11.01 -3.54 -5.45
CA ASN A 119 -11.86 -4.44 -4.68
C ASN A 119 -13.18 -4.70 -5.41
N LEU A 120 -13.83 -5.84 -5.16
CA LEU A 120 -15.07 -6.19 -5.89
C LEU A 120 -16.22 -5.20 -5.70
N ALA A 121 -16.25 -4.47 -4.58
CA ALA A 121 -17.25 -3.42 -4.36
C ALA A 121 -17.02 -2.17 -5.23
N GLY A 122 -15.86 -2.04 -5.89
CA GLY A 122 -15.51 -0.90 -6.72
C GLY A 122 -15.29 0.39 -5.93
N THR A 123 -14.88 0.28 -4.67
CA THR A 123 -14.72 1.42 -3.74
C THR A 123 -13.27 1.71 -3.36
N ALA A 124 -12.38 0.73 -3.50
CA ALA A 124 -10.98 0.81 -3.09
C ALA A 124 -10.05 0.30 -4.20
N GLU A 125 -8.88 0.94 -4.32
CA GLU A 125 -7.82 0.53 -5.23
C GLU A 125 -6.45 0.51 -4.55
N LEU A 126 -5.69 -0.54 -4.83
CA LEU A 126 -4.27 -0.58 -4.56
C LEU A 126 -3.51 -0.45 -5.87
N LEU A 127 -2.65 0.55 -5.96
CA LEU A 127 -1.74 0.75 -7.09
C LEU A 127 -0.39 0.17 -6.71
N VAL A 128 0.08 -0.84 -7.43
CA VAL A 128 1.33 -1.55 -7.10
C VAL A 128 2.33 -1.39 -8.24
N GLU A 129 3.53 -0.90 -7.92
CA GLU A 129 4.62 -0.75 -8.90
C GLU A 129 4.97 -2.10 -9.55
N ASP A 130 5.28 -2.09 -10.84
CA ASP A 130 5.49 -3.28 -11.68
C ASP A 130 6.54 -4.29 -11.18
N LYS A 131 7.50 -3.86 -10.36
CA LYS A 131 8.57 -4.71 -9.78
C LYS A 131 8.14 -5.48 -8.54
N VAL A 132 6.97 -5.16 -7.96
CA VAL A 132 6.44 -5.81 -6.77
C VAL A 132 5.51 -6.94 -7.20
N HIS A 133 5.71 -8.13 -6.63
CA HIS A 133 4.84 -9.27 -6.91
C HIS A 133 3.57 -9.17 -6.07
N VAL A 134 2.43 -9.51 -6.65
CA VAL A 134 1.14 -9.48 -5.94
C VAL A 134 0.54 -10.87 -5.90
N THR A 135 0.19 -11.32 -4.70
CA THR A 135 -0.57 -12.53 -4.46
C THR A 135 -1.96 -12.15 -3.95
N ILE A 136 -3.02 -12.65 -4.60
CA ILE A 136 -4.38 -12.56 -4.05
C ILE A 136 -4.61 -13.81 -3.20
N MET A 137 -4.83 -13.61 -1.89
CA MET A 137 -4.82 -14.64 -0.84
C MET A 137 -6.22 -15.08 -0.44
#